data_AF-A0A3N2ND41-F1
#
_entry.id   AF-A0A3N2ND41-F1
#
_cell.length_a   1.000
_cell.length_b   1.000
_cell.length_c   1.000
_cell.angle_alpha   90.00
_cell.angle_beta   90.00
_cell.angle_gamma   90.00
#
_symmetry.space_group_name_H-M   'P 1'
#
loop_
_entity.id
_entity.type
_entity.pdbx_description
1 polymer ?
#
loop_
_entity_poly.entity_id
_entity_poly.type
_entity_poly.pdbx_seq_one_letter_code
_entity_poly.pdbx_strand_id
1 'polypeptide(L)'
;MKPLYLTLALLLCSCFTQAQIVSLPHGAKITVDTLTTELTVISPGVVEVTKYIGCRPGTSTPNLQLGDSALPDSLIRTEGGGKLKIDTGRFYAAVNAKDGNVSFWDYDGNLLLAEQHRSASLTPSGKKDRYDVRQDFQIGKSQADSIYCGTLPPAKRKNLKGSRVAFGDKAAGLPQRLVSTDKGYSILWNTPGYAGHIDDTPGRQVKKPGDVTFSSTRTTAIQYYFLLR
;
A
#
# COMPACT_ATOMS: atom_id res chain seq x y z
N MET A 1 16.42 -1.24 -63.74
CA MET A 1 15.30 -0.79 -62.87
C MET A 1 14.35 -1.99 -62.75
N LYS A 2 14.14 -2.70 -61.64
CA LYS A 2 14.15 -2.41 -60.20
C LYS A 2 14.60 -3.69 -59.45
N PRO A 3 15.35 -3.62 -58.33
CA PRO A 3 15.56 -4.78 -57.48
C PRO A 3 14.32 -5.02 -56.59
N LEU A 4 13.94 -6.29 -56.50
CA LEU A 4 12.81 -6.81 -55.71
C LEU A 4 13.21 -6.81 -54.22
N TYR A 5 12.64 -5.90 -53.44
CA TYR A 5 12.90 -5.81 -52.00
C TYR A 5 12.17 -6.93 -51.26
N LEU A 6 12.93 -7.92 -50.82
CA LEU A 6 12.56 -8.96 -49.88
C LEU A 6 12.21 -8.30 -48.53
N THR A 7 10.93 -8.16 -48.20
CA THR A 7 10.46 -7.58 -46.94
C THR A 7 10.48 -8.65 -45.86
N LEU A 8 11.51 -8.61 -45.02
CA LEU A 8 11.70 -9.43 -43.84
C LEU A 8 10.71 -8.98 -42.74
N ALA A 9 9.62 -9.73 -42.55
CA ALA A 9 8.71 -9.52 -41.43
C ALA A 9 9.36 -10.03 -40.14
N LEU A 10 10.14 -9.17 -39.48
CA LEU A 10 10.68 -9.43 -38.16
C LEU A 10 9.53 -9.33 -37.14
N LEU A 11 8.99 -10.50 -36.77
CA LEU A 11 8.00 -10.63 -35.71
C LEU A 11 8.68 -10.28 -34.38
N LEU A 12 8.61 -9.00 -33.99
CA LEU A 12 8.99 -8.53 -32.65
C LEU A 12 8.01 -9.11 -31.64
N CYS A 13 8.30 -10.32 -31.16
CA CYS A 13 7.67 -10.89 -29.98
C CYS A 13 8.15 -10.08 -28.78
N SER A 14 7.49 -8.95 -28.54
CA SER A 14 7.68 -8.18 -27.33
C SER A 14 7.04 -8.99 -26.21
N CYS A 15 7.86 -9.72 -25.45
CA CYS A 15 7.47 -10.26 -24.15
C CYS A 15 7.21 -9.07 -23.21
N PHE A 16 6.09 -8.39 -23.39
CA PHE A 16 5.51 -7.60 -22.31
C PHE A 16 5.02 -8.62 -21.29
N THR A 17 5.73 -8.74 -20.17
CA THR A 17 5.22 -9.39 -18.97
C THR A 17 3.97 -8.62 -18.56
N GLN A 18 2.82 -9.04 -19.08
CA GLN A 18 1.54 -8.48 -18.71
C GLN A 18 1.31 -8.86 -17.25
N ALA A 19 1.04 -7.87 -16.40
CA ALA A 19 0.81 -8.11 -14.99
C ALA A 19 -0.30 -9.14 -14.80
N GLN A 20 0.00 -10.21 -14.07
CA GLN A 20 -0.96 -11.27 -13.81
C GLN A 20 -1.89 -10.82 -12.69
N ILE A 21 -3.11 -10.44 -13.05
CA ILE A 21 -4.16 -10.13 -12.08
C ILE A 21 -4.87 -11.44 -11.74
N VAL A 22 -4.84 -11.82 -10.47
CA VAL A 22 -5.58 -12.96 -9.93
C VAL A 22 -6.64 -12.45 -8.98
N SER A 23 -7.89 -12.68 -9.35
CA SER A 23 -9.05 -12.41 -8.51
C SER A 23 -9.13 -13.41 -7.35
N LEU A 24 -9.27 -12.92 -6.12
CA LEU A 24 -9.48 -13.74 -4.91
C LEU A 24 -10.92 -13.53 -4.39
N PRO A 25 -11.49 -14.48 -3.61
CA PRO A 25 -12.85 -14.37 -3.08
C PRO A 25 -13.11 -13.06 -2.31
N HIS A 26 -12.12 -12.59 -1.56
CA HIS A 26 -12.22 -11.37 -0.76
C HIS A 26 -11.15 -10.35 -1.13
N GLY A 27 -10.71 -10.35 -2.38
CA GLY A 27 -9.59 -9.50 -2.74
C GLY A 27 -9.03 -9.68 -4.13
N ALA A 28 -7.78 -9.29 -4.26
CA ALA A 28 -7.04 -9.40 -5.49
C ALA A 28 -5.56 -9.55 -5.23
N LYS A 29 -4.88 -10.20 -6.16
CA LYS A 29 -3.44 -10.31 -6.17
C LYS A 29 -2.94 -9.88 -7.54
N ILE A 30 -1.86 -9.14 -7.56
CA ILE A 30 -1.17 -8.78 -8.79
C ILE A 30 0.33 -8.92 -8.61
N THR A 31 1.00 -9.40 -9.64
CA THR A 31 2.46 -9.41 -9.71
C THR A 31 2.92 -8.51 -10.84
N VAL A 32 3.75 -7.53 -10.51
CA VAL A 32 4.45 -6.65 -11.46
C VAL A 32 5.95 -6.87 -11.25
N ASP A 33 6.64 -7.27 -12.31
CA ASP A 33 8.03 -7.76 -12.25
C ASP A 33 8.20 -8.87 -11.21
N THR A 34 8.87 -8.58 -10.09
CA THR A 34 9.13 -9.51 -8.99
C THR A 34 8.30 -9.23 -7.74
N LEU A 35 7.58 -8.10 -7.72
CA LEU A 35 6.79 -7.66 -6.57
C LEU A 35 5.34 -8.10 -6.72
N THR A 36 4.89 -8.91 -5.78
CA THR A 36 3.47 -9.25 -5.67
C THR A 36 2.80 -8.31 -4.67
N THR A 37 1.66 -7.72 -5.06
CA THR A 37 0.77 -6.96 -4.20
C THR A 37 -0.54 -7.73 -4.05
N GLU A 38 -0.93 -7.99 -2.82
CA GLU A 38 -2.19 -8.64 -2.46
C GLU A 38 -3.04 -7.67 -1.64
N LEU A 39 -4.30 -7.53 -2.03
CA LEU A 39 -5.33 -6.77 -1.34
C LEU A 39 -6.35 -7.76 -0.81
N THR A 40 -6.68 -7.66 0.47
CA THR A 40 -7.70 -8.50 1.11
C THR A 40 -8.67 -7.62 1.88
N VAL A 41 -9.94 -7.67 1.53
CA VAL A 41 -11.03 -7.03 2.26
C VAL A 41 -11.31 -7.87 3.50
N ILE A 42 -11.01 -7.32 4.67
CA ILE A 42 -11.18 -7.98 5.98
C ILE A 42 -12.59 -7.73 6.53
N SER A 43 -13.12 -6.54 6.27
CA SER A 43 -14.50 -6.12 6.55
C SER A 43 -14.83 -4.89 5.71
N PRO A 44 -16.08 -4.42 5.65
CA PRO A 44 -16.42 -3.28 4.80
C PRO A 44 -15.61 -1.99 5.06
N GLY A 45 -15.09 -1.82 6.29
CA GLY A 45 -14.24 -0.70 6.67
C GLY A 45 -12.73 -0.97 6.67
N VAL A 46 -12.28 -2.20 6.35
CA VAL A 46 -10.88 -2.61 6.57
C VAL A 46 -10.34 -3.41 5.38
N VAL A 47 -9.23 -2.93 4.81
CA VAL A 47 -8.48 -3.63 3.76
C VAL A 47 -7.05 -3.85 4.22
N GLU A 48 -6.59 -5.09 4.14
CA GLU A 48 -5.18 -5.47 4.25
C GLU A 48 -4.50 -5.33 2.89
N VAL A 49 -3.28 -4.79 2.91
CA VAL A 49 -2.38 -4.79 1.75
C VAL A 49 -1.08 -5.46 2.17
N THR A 50 -0.69 -6.49 1.43
CA THR A 50 0.58 -7.21 1.61
C THR A 50 1.39 -7.12 0.33
N LYS A 51 2.68 -6.75 0.42
CA LYS A 51 3.60 -6.76 -0.72
C LYS A 51 4.85 -7.58 -0.39
N TYR A 52 5.22 -8.47 -1.31
CA TYR A 52 6.32 -9.42 -1.10
C TYR A 52 6.96 -9.84 -2.42
N ILE A 53 8.20 -10.35 -2.34
CA ILE A 53 8.93 -10.92 -3.47
C ILE A 53 8.87 -12.45 -3.35
N GLY A 54 8.54 -13.14 -4.45
CA GLY A 54 8.46 -14.60 -4.47
C GLY A 54 7.21 -15.15 -3.76
N CYS A 55 7.39 -16.00 -2.76
CA CYS A 55 6.27 -16.62 -2.04
C CYS A 55 5.72 -15.70 -0.94
N ARG A 56 4.40 -15.77 -0.70
CA ARG A 56 3.76 -15.04 0.41
C ARG A 56 4.39 -15.52 1.72
N PRO A 57 5.06 -14.65 2.50
CA PRO A 57 5.63 -15.08 3.76
C PRO A 57 4.53 -15.37 4.77
N GLY A 58 4.79 -16.33 5.67
CA GLY A 58 3.93 -16.57 6.82
C GLY A 58 3.83 -15.33 7.71
N THR A 59 2.69 -15.15 8.35
CA THR A 59 2.41 -14.00 9.20
C THR A 59 3.07 -14.21 10.56
N SER A 60 4.02 -13.35 10.91
CA SER A 60 4.69 -13.38 12.23
C SER A 60 4.06 -12.41 13.24
N THR A 61 3.10 -11.61 12.81
CA THR A 61 2.26 -10.72 13.63
C THR A 61 0.84 -11.27 13.68
N PRO A 62 0.09 -10.99 14.78
CA PRO A 62 -1.36 -11.18 14.76
C PRO A 62 -1.95 -10.37 13.61
N ASN A 63 -2.60 -11.06 12.69
CA ASN A 63 -3.38 -10.40 11.65
C ASN A 63 -4.76 -10.05 12.18
N LEU A 64 -5.34 -8.95 11.67
CA LEU A 64 -6.76 -8.74 11.83
C LEU A 64 -7.48 -9.89 11.12
N GLN A 65 -8.40 -10.54 11.84
CA GLN A 65 -9.20 -11.62 11.27
C GLN A 65 -10.42 -11.04 10.56
N LEU A 66 -10.89 -11.78 9.55
CA LEU A 66 -12.19 -11.53 8.93
C LEU A 66 -13.24 -11.47 10.03
N GLY A 67 -13.95 -10.36 10.14
CA GLY A 67 -15.03 -10.21 11.12
C GLY A 67 -16.29 -10.93 10.64
N ASP A 68 -17.19 -11.25 11.57
CA ASP A 68 -18.47 -11.93 11.28
C ASP A 68 -19.46 -11.10 10.44
N SER A 69 -19.12 -9.85 10.10
CA SER A 69 -19.91 -9.06 9.16
C SER A 69 -19.79 -9.65 7.77
N ALA A 70 -20.93 -10.01 7.18
CA ALA A 70 -20.99 -10.48 5.79
C ALA A 70 -20.20 -9.52 4.90
N LEU A 71 -19.10 -10.02 4.32
CA LEU A 71 -18.43 -9.32 3.23
C LEU A 71 -19.44 -9.20 2.09
N PRO A 72 -19.52 -8.06 1.39
CA PRO A 72 -20.43 -7.94 0.26
C PRO A 72 -20.14 -9.05 -0.75
N ASP A 73 -21.17 -9.84 -1.08
CA ASP A 73 -21.11 -11.01 -1.97
C ASP A 73 -20.55 -10.67 -3.38
N SER A 74 -20.52 -9.38 -3.72
CA SER A 74 -19.96 -8.87 -4.96
C SER A 74 -18.88 -7.83 -4.68
N LEU A 75 -17.61 -8.25 -4.64
CA LEU A 75 -16.51 -7.37 -5.05
C LEU A 75 -16.75 -7.06 -6.54
N ILE A 76 -17.45 -5.96 -6.84
CA ILE A 76 -17.68 -5.52 -8.23
C ILE A 76 -16.34 -5.06 -8.79
N ARG A 77 -15.80 -5.87 -9.71
CA ARG A 77 -14.52 -5.65 -10.39
C ARG A 77 -14.81 -4.90 -11.68
N THR A 78 -14.52 -3.61 -11.73
CA THR A 78 -14.49 -2.90 -13.00
C THR A 78 -13.06 -2.88 -13.51
N GLU A 79 -12.80 -3.70 -14.53
CA GLU A 79 -11.56 -3.64 -15.28
C GLU A 79 -11.67 -2.51 -16.31
N GLY A 80 -10.90 -1.44 -16.11
CA GLY A 80 -10.86 -0.32 -17.04
C GLY A 80 -9.57 0.48 -16.85
N GLY A 81 -8.85 0.75 -17.93
CA GLY A 81 -7.62 1.57 -17.89
C GLY A 81 -6.46 0.95 -17.09
N GLY A 82 -6.40 -0.38 -17.00
CA GLY A 82 -5.32 -1.09 -16.28
C GLY A 82 -5.41 -0.94 -14.77
N LYS A 83 -6.61 -0.83 -14.19
CA LYS A 83 -6.82 -0.88 -12.75
C LYS A 83 -7.86 -1.94 -12.43
N LEU A 84 -7.63 -2.65 -11.33
CA LEU A 84 -8.64 -3.49 -10.71
C LEU A 84 -9.22 -2.75 -9.51
N LYS A 85 -10.50 -2.42 -9.59
CA LYS A 85 -11.25 -1.76 -8.51
C LYS A 85 -12.06 -2.80 -7.73
N ILE A 86 -12.12 -2.62 -6.42
CA ILE A 86 -12.79 -3.49 -5.44
C ILE A 86 -13.74 -2.61 -4.64
N ASP A 87 -15.02 -2.93 -4.66
CA ASP A 87 -15.99 -2.39 -3.72
C ASP A 87 -15.90 -3.12 -2.38
N THR A 88 -15.69 -2.39 -1.29
CA THR A 88 -15.63 -2.97 0.06
C THR A 88 -17.00 -2.96 0.76
N GLY A 89 -17.99 -2.24 0.24
CA GLY A 89 -19.26 -1.97 0.93
C GLY A 89 -19.26 -0.70 1.79
N ARG A 90 -18.11 -0.01 1.93
CA ARG A 90 -18.04 1.38 2.46
C ARG A 90 -17.18 2.33 1.62
N PHE A 91 -16.27 1.80 0.81
CA PHE A 91 -15.37 2.57 -0.05
C PHE A 91 -14.86 1.71 -1.20
N TYR A 92 -14.07 2.31 -2.09
CA TYR A 92 -13.39 1.60 -3.16
C TYR A 92 -11.89 1.46 -2.88
N ALA A 93 -11.38 0.24 -2.94
CA ALA A 93 -9.95 -0.04 -3.05
C ALA A 93 -9.60 -0.32 -4.52
N ALA A 94 -8.43 0.08 -4.98
CA ALA A 94 -8.00 -0.22 -6.34
C ALA A 94 -6.51 -0.53 -6.39
N VAL A 95 -6.13 -1.49 -7.24
CA VAL A 95 -4.74 -1.79 -7.57
C VAL A 95 -4.47 -1.53 -9.04
N ASN A 96 -3.37 -0.83 -9.32
CA ASN A 96 -2.96 -0.49 -10.67
C ASN A 96 -2.13 -1.63 -11.29
N ALA A 97 -2.53 -2.07 -12.47
CA ALA A 97 -1.89 -3.16 -13.18
C ALA A 97 -0.49 -2.85 -13.71
N LYS A 98 -0.17 -1.57 -13.87
CA LYS A 98 1.11 -1.11 -14.41
C LYS A 98 2.22 -1.13 -13.38
N ASP A 99 1.92 -0.81 -12.12
CA ASP A 99 2.93 -0.61 -11.08
C ASP A 99 2.60 -1.28 -9.73
N GLY A 100 1.46 -1.97 -9.63
CA GLY A 100 1.03 -2.65 -8.40
C GLY A 100 0.61 -1.70 -7.28
N ASN A 101 0.48 -0.40 -7.56
CA ASN A 101 0.14 0.58 -6.54
C ASN A 101 -1.32 0.50 -6.13
N VAL A 102 -1.56 0.67 -4.83
CA VAL A 102 -2.88 0.67 -4.22
C VAL A 102 -3.39 2.09 -4.00
N SER A 103 -4.69 2.29 -4.18
CA SER A 103 -5.38 3.53 -3.84
C SER A 103 -6.76 3.26 -3.25
N PHE A 104 -7.23 4.20 -2.45
CA PHE A 104 -8.48 4.14 -1.70
C PHE A 104 -9.29 5.40 -1.96
N TRP A 105 -10.58 5.23 -2.24
CA TRP A 105 -11.47 6.28 -2.69
C TRP A 105 -12.81 6.12 -2.00
N ASP A 106 -13.46 7.22 -1.64
CA ASP A 106 -14.86 7.16 -1.23
C ASP A 106 -15.78 6.91 -2.44
N TYR A 107 -17.09 6.78 -2.19
CA TYR A 107 -18.08 6.56 -3.23
C TYR A 107 -18.36 7.78 -4.10
N ASP A 108 -18.05 8.98 -3.60
CA ASP A 108 -18.14 10.24 -4.36
C ASP A 108 -16.95 10.42 -5.32
N GLY A 109 -15.95 9.54 -5.25
CA GLY A 109 -14.77 9.56 -6.09
C GLY A 109 -13.64 10.45 -5.57
N ASN A 110 -13.69 10.88 -4.31
CA ASN A 110 -12.59 11.59 -3.67
C ASN A 110 -11.49 10.61 -3.26
N LEU A 111 -10.24 11.01 -3.49
CA LEU A 111 -9.08 10.23 -3.08
C LEU A 111 -8.90 10.32 -1.56
N LEU A 112 -8.96 9.19 -0.88
CA LEU A 112 -8.66 9.07 0.54
C LEU A 112 -7.15 8.89 0.74
N LEU A 113 -6.57 7.87 0.10
CA LEU A 113 -5.15 7.50 0.22
C LEU A 113 -4.66 6.90 -1.10
N ALA A 114 -3.46 7.26 -1.57
CA ALA A 114 -2.80 6.58 -2.67
C ALA A 114 -1.37 6.22 -2.31
N GLU A 115 -0.90 5.07 -2.77
CA GLU A 115 0.52 4.79 -2.89
C GLU A 115 1.13 5.63 -4.02
N GLN A 116 2.36 6.14 -3.83
CA GLN A 116 3.03 6.90 -4.89
C GLN A 116 3.57 6.00 -6.01
N HIS A 117 3.88 6.59 -7.17
CA HIS A 117 4.55 5.85 -8.24
C HIS A 117 5.92 5.30 -7.77
N ARG A 118 6.14 3.98 -7.92
CA ARG A 118 7.32 3.25 -7.43
C ARG A 118 7.58 3.48 -5.92
N SER A 119 6.51 3.44 -5.14
CA SER A 119 6.50 3.74 -3.71
C SER A 119 6.95 2.60 -2.81
N ALA A 120 6.80 1.36 -3.27
CA ALA A 120 7.20 0.17 -2.53
C ALA A 120 8.66 -0.19 -2.84
N SER A 121 9.45 -0.39 -1.79
CA SER A 121 10.82 -0.92 -1.90
C SER A 121 11.01 -2.05 -0.91
N LEU A 122 11.56 -3.17 -1.38
CA LEU A 122 12.02 -4.29 -0.56
C LEU A 122 13.47 -4.56 -0.95
N THR A 123 14.42 -4.06 -0.16
CA THR A 123 15.86 -4.18 -0.44
C THR A 123 16.47 -5.25 0.47
N PRO A 124 17.25 -6.22 -0.06
CA PRO A 124 17.85 -7.26 0.79
C PRO A 124 18.66 -6.67 1.95
N SER A 125 18.35 -7.11 3.18
CA SER A 125 18.98 -6.60 4.41
C SER A 125 20.33 -7.25 4.75
N GLY A 126 20.82 -8.15 3.89
CA GLY A 126 21.97 -9.04 4.16
C GLY A 126 21.65 -10.24 5.07
N LYS A 127 20.41 -10.37 5.55
CA LYS A 127 19.89 -11.58 6.21
C LYS A 127 19.02 -12.38 5.24
N LYS A 128 19.13 -13.72 5.29
CA LYS A 128 18.39 -14.63 4.43
C LYS A 128 16.88 -14.35 4.49
N ASP A 129 16.26 -14.15 3.33
CA ASP A 129 14.83 -13.90 3.15
C ASP A 129 14.31 -12.71 3.96
N ARG A 130 15.16 -11.70 4.22
CA ARG A 130 14.80 -10.47 4.94
C ARG A 130 15.17 -9.22 4.17
N TYR A 131 14.28 -8.25 4.21
CA TYR A 131 14.35 -6.99 3.50
C TYR A 131 14.25 -5.80 4.45
N ASP A 132 14.94 -4.72 4.09
CA ASP A 132 14.60 -3.39 4.56
C ASP A 132 13.55 -2.84 3.61
N VAL A 133 12.41 -2.45 4.17
CA VAL A 133 11.22 -2.11 3.39
C VAL A 133 10.76 -0.70 3.63
N ARG A 134 10.15 -0.16 2.59
CA ARG A 134 9.61 1.19 2.54
C ARG A 134 8.33 1.22 1.73
N GLN A 135 7.34 1.97 2.20
CA GLN A 135 6.14 2.29 1.47
C GLN A 135 5.88 3.80 1.54
N ASP A 136 5.79 4.43 0.38
CA ASP A 136 5.42 5.85 0.24
C ASP A 136 3.93 6.01 -0.05
N PHE A 137 3.29 6.90 0.69
CA PHE A 137 1.90 7.27 0.54
C PHE A 137 1.78 8.74 0.18
N GLN A 138 0.70 9.06 -0.52
CA GLN A 138 0.17 10.40 -0.65
C GLN A 138 -1.09 10.47 0.24
N ILE A 139 -0.95 11.13 1.39
CA ILE A 139 -2.04 11.31 2.38
C ILE A 139 -2.86 12.57 2.06
N GLY A 140 -2.49 13.31 1.00
CA GLY A 140 -3.17 14.53 0.60
C GLY A 140 -2.72 15.18 -0.69
N LYS A 141 -3.52 16.14 -1.18
CA LYS A 141 -3.09 17.09 -2.22
C LYS A 141 -2.48 18.36 -1.61
N SER A 142 -2.64 18.58 -0.30
CA SER A 142 -2.22 19.80 0.37
C SER A 142 -1.56 19.51 1.70
N GLN A 143 -0.78 20.49 2.15
CA GLN A 143 -0.21 20.55 3.48
C GLN A 143 -1.25 20.62 4.63
N ALA A 144 -2.55 20.77 4.36
CA ALA A 144 -3.56 20.91 5.42
C ALA A 144 -3.91 19.60 6.13
N ASP A 145 -3.70 18.46 5.46
CA ASP A 145 -4.10 17.15 5.99
C ASP A 145 -3.20 16.76 7.18
N SER A 146 -3.82 16.57 8.34
CA SER A 146 -3.10 16.29 9.58
C SER A 146 -3.02 14.80 9.89
N ILE A 147 -1.89 14.42 10.49
CA ILE A 147 -1.53 13.03 10.73
C ILE A 147 -1.26 12.86 12.22
N TYR A 148 -1.96 11.95 12.87
CA TYR A 148 -1.92 11.78 14.32
C TYR A 148 -1.57 10.36 14.70
N CYS A 149 -0.90 10.19 15.84
CA CYS A 149 -0.78 8.87 16.47
C CYS A 149 -2.17 8.37 16.88
N GLY A 150 -2.64 7.28 16.26
CA GLY A 150 -4.00 6.77 16.42
C GLY A 150 -4.26 6.10 17.78
N THR A 151 -3.21 5.77 18.53
CA THR A 151 -3.32 5.15 19.86
C THR A 151 -3.51 6.16 21.00
N LEU A 152 -3.33 7.47 20.74
CA LEU A 152 -3.50 8.51 21.76
C LEU A 152 -4.94 9.05 21.79
N PRO A 153 -5.48 9.35 22.99
CA PRO A 153 -6.77 10.00 23.10
C PRO A 153 -6.73 11.39 22.44
N PRO A 154 -7.84 11.90 21.87
CA PRO A 154 -7.87 13.14 21.08
C PRO A 154 -7.12 14.32 21.71
N ALA A 155 -7.31 14.56 23.02
CA ALA A 155 -6.67 15.66 23.75
C ALA A 155 -5.14 15.56 23.85
N LYS A 156 -4.55 14.39 23.60
CA LYS A 156 -3.10 14.13 23.64
C LYS A 156 -2.50 13.89 22.26
N ARG A 157 -3.30 13.91 21.20
CA ARG A 157 -2.81 13.68 19.83
C ARG A 157 -1.88 14.82 19.43
N LYS A 158 -0.65 14.46 19.06
CA LYS A 158 0.28 15.38 18.42
C LYS A 158 0.16 15.22 16.91
N ASN A 159 0.13 16.34 16.20
CA ASN A 159 0.29 16.32 14.76
C ASN A 159 1.73 15.90 14.44
N LEU A 160 1.89 14.83 13.67
CA LEU A 160 3.17 14.26 13.26
C LEU A 160 3.69 14.88 11.96
N LYS A 161 2.97 15.86 11.40
CA LYS A 161 3.35 16.51 10.17
C LYS A 161 4.78 17.09 10.26
N GLY A 162 5.55 16.94 9.19
CA GLY A 162 6.95 17.38 9.11
C GLY A 162 7.93 16.58 9.99
N SER A 163 7.43 15.61 10.76
CA SER A 163 8.23 14.88 11.76
C SER A 163 8.67 13.52 11.24
N ARG A 164 9.78 13.03 11.80
CA ARG A 164 10.19 11.63 11.70
C ARG A 164 10.10 11.01 13.08
N VAL A 165 9.36 9.92 13.20
CA VAL A 165 9.11 9.27 14.49
C VAL A 165 9.36 7.77 14.39
N ALA A 166 10.09 7.22 15.36
CA ALA A 166 10.41 5.80 15.42
C ALA A 166 9.29 4.98 16.07
N PHE A 167 8.99 3.81 15.51
CA PHE A 167 8.07 2.90 16.15
C PHE A 167 8.61 2.49 17.53
N GLY A 168 7.79 2.64 18.57
CA GLY A 168 8.17 2.33 19.94
C GLY A 168 8.89 3.48 20.66
N ASP A 169 9.01 4.66 20.05
CA ASP A 169 9.48 5.85 20.76
C ASP A 169 8.50 6.21 21.91
N LYS A 170 8.98 5.99 23.14
CA LYS A 170 8.24 6.23 24.38
C LYS A 170 7.89 7.72 24.57
N ALA A 171 8.72 8.64 24.07
CA ALA A 171 8.47 10.08 24.16
C ALA A 171 7.27 10.53 23.30
N ALA A 172 6.92 9.74 22.28
CA ALA A 172 5.74 9.94 21.45
C ALA A 172 4.57 8.96 21.77
N GLY A 173 4.70 8.12 22.81
CA GLY A 173 3.56 7.56 23.56
C GLY A 173 2.90 6.26 23.05
N LEU A 174 3.63 5.13 22.99
CA LEU A 174 3.16 3.76 22.60
C LEU A 174 3.09 3.52 21.06
N PRO A 175 2.91 2.28 20.53
CA PRO A 175 3.45 1.92 19.22
C PRO A 175 2.76 2.71 18.11
N GLN A 176 3.49 3.67 17.55
CA GLN A 176 3.08 4.58 16.49
C GLN A 176 2.93 3.88 15.14
N ARG A 177 2.46 2.64 15.12
CA ARG A 177 2.17 1.91 13.90
C ARG A 177 0.77 2.22 13.39
N LEU A 178 -0.11 2.77 14.24
CA LEU A 178 -1.42 3.27 13.84
C LEU A 178 -1.37 4.79 13.68
N VAL A 179 -1.69 5.24 12.48
CA VAL A 179 -1.75 6.65 12.12
C VAL A 179 -3.15 6.99 11.66
N SER A 180 -3.74 8.04 12.22
CA SER A 180 -5.08 8.52 11.85
C SER A 180 -5.01 9.87 11.15
N THR A 181 -5.91 10.10 10.21
CA THR A 181 -6.05 11.36 9.48
C THR A 181 -7.35 12.08 9.84
N ASP A 182 -7.40 13.38 9.61
CA ASP A 182 -8.61 14.20 9.67
C ASP A 182 -9.66 13.80 8.62
N LYS A 183 -9.24 13.20 7.49
CA LYS A 183 -10.09 12.59 6.45
C LYS A 183 -10.88 11.35 6.86
N GLY A 184 -10.91 11.00 8.15
CA GLY A 184 -11.75 9.91 8.63
C GLY A 184 -11.17 8.50 8.43
N TYR A 185 -9.90 8.34 8.04
CA TYR A 185 -9.30 7.01 7.92
C TYR A 185 -8.05 6.85 8.80
N SER A 186 -7.50 5.64 8.83
CA SER A 186 -6.25 5.31 9.50
C SER A 186 -5.44 4.28 8.71
N ILE A 187 -4.12 4.30 8.91
CA ILE A 187 -3.17 3.32 8.39
C ILE A 187 -2.55 2.60 9.58
N LEU A 188 -2.70 1.29 9.64
CA LEU A 188 -1.98 0.43 10.58
C LEU A 188 -0.80 -0.23 9.86
N TRP A 189 0.42 0.18 10.17
CA TRP A 189 1.64 -0.42 9.68
C TRP A 189 1.96 -1.72 10.41
N ASN A 190 1.37 -2.83 9.93
CA ASN A 190 1.54 -4.16 10.50
C ASN A 190 2.78 -4.89 9.96
N THR A 191 3.81 -4.17 9.52
CA THR A 191 5.03 -4.81 9.05
C THR A 191 5.96 -5.15 10.24
N PRO A 192 6.14 -6.43 10.58
CA PRO A 192 7.03 -6.83 11.67
C PRO A 192 8.47 -6.57 11.24
N GLY A 193 9.21 -5.81 12.02
CA GLY A 193 10.60 -5.50 11.73
C GLY A 193 11.35 -5.11 12.99
N TYR A 194 12.68 -5.11 12.90
CA TYR A 194 13.56 -4.81 14.03
C TYR A 194 13.46 -3.33 14.44
N ALA A 195 13.52 -2.43 13.46
CA ALA A 195 13.29 -1.00 13.63
C ALA A 195 12.35 -0.49 12.54
N GLY A 196 11.78 0.69 12.72
CA GLY A 196 10.97 1.33 11.70
C GLY A 196 10.53 2.73 12.07
N HIS A 197 10.06 3.49 11.07
CA HIS A 197 9.70 4.89 11.23
C HIS A 197 8.51 5.26 10.36
N ILE A 198 7.84 6.33 10.80
CA ILE A 198 7.06 7.22 9.95
C ILE A 198 7.91 8.45 9.70
N ASP A 199 8.02 8.88 8.44
CA ASP A 199 8.76 10.07 8.04
C ASP A 199 7.89 10.95 7.14
N ASP A 200 7.54 12.14 7.62
CA ASP A 200 6.89 13.21 6.87
C ASP A 200 7.81 14.44 6.70
N THR A 201 9.13 14.31 6.95
CA THR A 201 10.06 15.45 6.86
C THR A 201 10.41 15.75 5.38
N PRO A 202 10.04 16.94 4.85
CA PRO A 202 10.33 17.30 3.45
C PRO A 202 11.83 17.26 3.15
N GLY A 203 12.19 16.75 1.96
CA GLY A 203 13.58 16.75 1.47
C GLY A 203 14.47 15.64 2.03
N ARG A 204 13.95 14.77 2.92
CA ARG A 204 14.65 13.53 3.32
C ARG A 204 14.12 12.34 2.51
N GLN A 205 13.06 11.71 3.00
CA GLN A 205 12.40 10.61 2.29
C GLN A 205 11.15 11.08 1.53
N VAL A 206 10.52 12.14 2.03
CA VAL A 206 9.36 12.81 1.44
C VAL A 206 9.77 13.67 0.25
N LYS A 207 9.18 13.39 -0.90
CA LYS A 207 9.47 14.12 -2.15
C LYS A 207 8.62 15.38 -2.28
N LYS A 208 7.37 15.36 -1.79
CA LYS A 208 6.43 16.49 -1.86
C LYS A 208 5.65 16.64 -0.55
N PRO A 209 5.20 17.85 -0.21
CA PRO A 209 4.32 18.02 0.94
C PRO A 209 3.03 17.20 0.80
N GLY A 210 2.66 16.47 1.86
CA GLY A 210 1.52 15.52 1.85
C GLY A 210 1.92 14.07 1.53
N ASP A 211 3.21 13.83 1.26
CA ASP A 211 3.78 12.50 1.12
C ASP A 211 4.27 11.98 2.47
N VAL A 212 3.97 10.72 2.81
CA VAL A 212 4.47 10.09 4.04
C VAL A 212 5.10 8.75 3.74
N THR A 213 6.24 8.50 4.35
CA THR A 213 6.98 7.24 4.22
C THR A 213 6.85 6.41 5.49
N PHE A 214 6.44 5.16 5.34
CA PHE A 214 6.56 4.14 6.38
C PHE A 214 7.70 3.20 6.03
N SER A 215 8.48 2.79 7.02
CA SER A 215 9.63 1.91 6.80
C SER A 215 9.85 0.93 7.93
N SER A 216 10.43 -0.23 7.63
CA SER A 216 10.86 -1.21 8.63
C SER A 216 12.07 -1.99 8.15
N THR A 217 12.93 -2.41 9.07
CA THR A 217 14.15 -3.18 8.76
C THR A 217 13.99 -4.65 9.09
N ARG A 218 14.69 -5.50 8.33
CA ARG A 218 14.76 -6.97 8.54
C ARG A 218 13.39 -7.65 8.62
N THR A 219 12.49 -7.32 7.70
CA THR A 219 11.17 -7.93 7.58
C THR A 219 11.09 -8.87 6.37
N THR A 220 9.99 -9.59 6.19
CA THR A 220 9.76 -10.48 5.04
C THR A 220 8.86 -9.87 3.97
N ALA A 221 8.06 -8.86 4.32
CA ALA A 221 7.08 -8.23 3.45
C ALA A 221 6.77 -6.81 3.93
N ILE A 222 6.12 -6.02 3.08
CA ILE A 222 5.33 -4.88 3.52
C ILE A 222 3.94 -5.41 3.84
N GLN A 223 3.40 -5.04 4.99
CA GLN A 223 2.03 -5.32 5.40
C GLN A 223 1.46 -4.09 6.10
N TYR A 224 0.30 -3.62 5.64
CA TYR A 224 -0.45 -2.55 6.31
C TYR A 224 -1.96 -2.76 6.15
N TYR A 225 -2.74 -2.13 7.03
CA TYR A 225 -4.18 -2.03 6.90
C TYR A 225 -4.60 -0.60 6.64
N PHE A 226 -5.54 -0.41 5.72
CA PHE A 226 -6.35 0.79 5.61
C PHE A 226 -7.64 0.59 6.41
N LEU A 227 -7.97 1.54 7.28
CA LEU A 227 -9.16 1.50 8.12
C LEU A 227 -9.99 2.77 7.89
N LEU A 228 -11.19 2.64 7.34
CA LEU A 228 -12.15 3.74 7.28
C LEU A 228 -12.94 3.80 8.60
N ARG A 229 -13.01 4.98 9.22
CA ARG A 229 -13.74 5.20 10.48
C ARG A 229 -15.20 5.48 10.16
#